data_AF-A0AAW2TCJ6-F1
#
_entry.id   AF-A0AAW2TCJ6-F1
#
_cell.length_a   1.000
_cell.length_b   1.000
_cell.length_c   1.000
_cell.angle_alpha   90.00
_cell.angle_beta   90.00
_cell.angle_gamma   90.00
#
_symmetry.space_group_name_H-M   'P 1'
#
loop_
_entity.id
_entity.type
_entity.pdbx_description
1 polymer ?
#
loop_
_entity_poly.entity_id
_entity_poly.type
_entity_poly.pdbx_seq_one_letter_code
_entity_poly.pdbx_strand_id
1 'polypeptide(L)'
;MNVIACEAAERIERPETYKQWQARNMRAGFEQLPLDKEIMKMARNRVESSYHKDFVIDEDGNWLLQGWKGRIIYALSSWRPAY
;
A
#
# COMPACT_ATOMS: atom_id res chain seq x y z
N MET A 1 -17.40 -4.59 -9.18
CA MET A 1 -18.60 -4.12 -9.92
C MET A 1 -18.88 -2.64 -9.64
N ASN A 2 -18.75 -2.17 -8.39
CA ASN A 2 -18.98 -0.78 -8.01
C ASN A 2 -18.07 0.24 -8.72
N VAL A 3 -16.78 -0.09 -8.97
CA VAL A 3 -15.83 0.79 -9.70
C VAL A 3 -16.38 1.28 -11.06
N ILE A 4 -17.16 0.44 -11.75
CA ILE A 4 -17.64 0.70 -13.12
C ILE A 4 -19.15 0.99 -13.16
N ALA A 5 -19.94 0.28 -12.36
CA ALA A 5 -21.40 0.32 -12.47
C ALA A 5 -22.08 1.41 -11.64
N CYS A 6 -21.33 2.07 -10.74
CA CYS A 6 -21.87 3.12 -9.87
C CYS A 6 -21.19 4.46 -10.19
N GLU A 7 -21.95 5.53 -10.08
CA GLU A 7 -21.48 6.89 -10.36
C GLU A 7 -21.58 7.79 -9.13
N ALA A 8 -20.80 8.87 -9.14
CA ALA A 8 -20.83 9.89 -8.09
C ALA A 8 -20.87 9.29 -6.66
N ALA A 9 -21.78 9.74 -5.80
CA ALA A 9 -21.87 9.31 -4.40
C ALA A 9 -22.14 7.80 -4.23
N GLU A 10 -22.73 7.13 -5.23
CA GLU A 10 -22.98 5.68 -5.21
C GLU A 10 -21.71 4.87 -5.47
N ARG A 11 -20.69 5.49 -6.08
CA ARG A 11 -19.37 4.87 -6.25
C ARG A 11 -18.54 4.98 -4.97
N ILE A 12 -18.52 3.88 -4.24
CA ILE A 12 -17.81 3.69 -2.98
C ILE A 12 -16.34 3.31 -3.24
N GLU A 13 -16.09 2.43 -4.20
CA GLU A 13 -14.73 1.99 -4.54
C GLU A 13 -14.04 3.04 -5.42
N ARG A 14 -13.15 3.82 -4.81
CA ARG A 14 -12.34 4.85 -5.47
C ARG A 14 -10.86 4.67 -5.13
N PRO A 15 -10.22 3.56 -5.56
CA PRO A 15 -8.81 3.35 -5.28
C PRO A 15 -7.96 4.45 -5.91
N GLU A 16 -7.04 4.99 -5.13
CA GLU A 16 -6.04 5.95 -5.55
C GLU A 16 -4.65 5.33 -5.38
N THR A 17 -3.66 5.88 -6.07
CA THR A 17 -2.28 5.43 -5.93
C THR A 17 -1.73 5.75 -4.53
N TYR A 18 -0.77 4.96 -4.05
CA TYR A 18 -0.13 5.23 -2.76
C TYR A 18 0.56 6.61 -2.71
N LYS A 19 1.03 7.11 -3.86
CA LYS A 19 1.59 8.48 -3.97
C LYS A 19 0.53 9.57 -3.77
N GLN A 20 -0.70 9.36 -4.23
CA GLN A 20 -1.80 10.28 -3.93
C GLN A 20 -2.18 10.24 -2.44
N TRP A 21 -2.21 9.04 -1.85
CA TRP A 21 -2.39 8.88 -0.41
C TRP A 21 -1.27 9.53 0.41
N GLN A 22 -0.02 9.43 -0.02
CA GLN A 22 1.10 10.16 0.57
C GLN A 22 0.81 11.66 0.65
N ALA A 23 0.43 12.26 -0.47
CA ALA A 23 0.14 13.69 -0.55
C ALA A 23 -1.10 14.09 0.28
N ARG A 24 -2.09 13.19 0.44
CA ARG A 24 -3.25 13.43 1.30
C ARG A 24 -2.87 13.41 2.78
N ASN A 25 -2.14 12.39 3.23
CA ASN A 25 -1.75 12.23 4.63
C ASN A 25 -0.81 13.36 5.09
N MET A 26 0.18 13.73 4.26
CA MET A 26 1.06 14.87 4.55
C MET A 26 0.28 16.18 4.68
N ARG A 27 -0.69 16.45 3.79
CA ARG A 27 -1.55 17.64 3.88
C ARG A 27 -2.47 17.64 5.10
N ALA A 28 -2.82 16.46 5.61
CA ALA A 28 -3.59 16.30 6.83
C ALA A 28 -2.72 16.40 8.11
N GLY A 29 -1.42 16.70 7.99
CA GLY A 29 -0.53 16.87 9.14
C GLY A 29 0.04 15.58 9.72
N PHE A 30 0.06 14.50 8.92
CA PHE A 30 0.70 13.24 9.32
C PHE A 30 2.12 13.12 8.77
N GLU A 31 2.99 12.51 9.56
CA GLU A 31 4.34 12.11 9.17
C GLU A 31 4.37 10.59 8.95
N GLN A 32 4.96 10.14 7.85
CA GLN A 32 5.11 8.73 7.55
C GLN A 32 6.23 8.11 8.40
N LEU A 33 5.95 6.97 9.02
CA LEU A 33 6.92 6.22 9.81
C LEU A 33 7.74 5.26 8.94
N PRO A 34 9.01 5.02 9.26
CA PRO A 34 9.80 3.98 8.60
C PRO A 34 9.20 2.60 8.84
N LEU A 35 9.43 1.69 7.88
CA LEU A 35 8.98 0.31 8.00
C LEU A 35 9.84 -0.45 9.01
N ASP A 36 9.18 -1.30 9.79
CA ASP A 36 9.87 -2.23 10.67
C ASP A 36 10.56 -3.33 9.84
N LYS A 37 11.87 -3.50 10.06
CA LYS A 37 12.70 -4.44 9.29
C LYS A 37 12.34 -5.90 9.55
N GLU A 38 11.91 -6.24 10.77
CA GLU A 38 11.46 -7.60 11.09
C GLU A 38 10.14 -7.91 10.40
N ILE A 39 9.21 -6.95 10.37
CA ILE A 39 7.95 -7.09 9.63
C ILE A 39 8.22 -7.28 8.13
N MET A 40 9.11 -6.47 7.54
CA MET A 40 9.49 -6.61 6.13
C MET A 40 10.10 -7.97 5.83
N LYS A 41 11.01 -8.45 6.69
CA LYS A 41 11.62 -9.78 6.56
C LYS A 41 10.57 -10.88 6.66
N MET A 42 9.67 -10.80 7.64
CA MET A 42 8.59 -11.77 7.83
C MET A 42 7.67 -11.82 6.61
N ALA A 43 7.30 -10.66 6.06
CA ALA A 43 6.45 -10.57 4.87
C ALA A 43 7.12 -11.20 3.64
N ARG A 44 8.40 -10.90 3.38
CA ARG A 44 9.17 -11.50 2.28
C ARG A 44 9.27 -13.02 2.43
N ASN A 45 9.68 -13.50 3.61
CA ASN A 45 9.77 -14.94 3.90
C ASN A 45 8.43 -15.67 3.71
N ARG A 46 7.32 -15.03 4.13
CA ARG A 46 5.98 -15.61 3.98
C ARG A 46 5.60 -15.74 2.50
N VAL A 47 5.90 -14.73 1.68
CA VAL A 47 5.66 -14.78 0.24
C VAL A 47 6.51 -15.86 -0.43
N GLU A 48 7.80 -15.91 -0.14
CA GLU A 48 8.72 -16.91 -0.72
C GLU A 48 8.34 -18.35 -0.38
N SER A 49 7.85 -18.60 0.84
CA SER A 49 7.53 -19.95 1.33
C SER A 49 6.13 -20.45 0.96
N SER A 50 5.17 -19.55 0.80
CA SER A 50 3.74 -19.92 0.78
C SER A 50 2.97 -19.42 -0.44
N TYR A 51 3.57 -18.59 -1.29
CA TYR A 51 2.90 -17.98 -2.44
C TYR A 51 3.60 -18.32 -3.76
N HIS A 52 2.91 -18.04 -4.86
CA HIS A 52 3.49 -18.22 -6.18
C HIS A 52 4.63 -17.21 -6.42
N LYS A 53 5.69 -17.64 -7.12
CA LYS A 53 6.94 -16.89 -7.36
C LYS A 53 6.80 -15.49 -7.97
N ASP A 54 5.67 -15.21 -8.62
CA ASP A 54 5.37 -13.92 -9.24
C ASP A 54 4.72 -12.93 -8.26
N PHE A 55 4.36 -13.39 -7.05
CA PHE A 55 3.93 -12.53 -5.96
C PHE A 55 5.16 -11.97 -5.26
N VAL A 56 5.20 -10.66 -5.06
CA VAL A 56 6.38 -9.97 -4.54
C VAL A 56 6.01 -9.01 -3.43
N ILE A 57 6.92 -8.87 -2.46
CA ILE A 57 6.94 -7.77 -1.49
C ILE A 57 8.09 -6.86 -1.88
N ASP A 58 7.82 -5.58 -2.05
CA ASP A 58 8.81 -4.56 -2.38
C ASP A 58 8.69 -3.35 -1.44
N GLU A 59 9.68 -2.45 -1.51
CA GLU A 59 9.76 -1.25 -0.67
C GLU A 59 10.01 -0.02 -1.55
N ASP A 60 9.17 1.01 -1.41
CA ASP A 60 9.39 2.31 -2.04
C ASP A 60 9.22 3.43 -0.99
N GLY A 61 10.32 4.07 -0.62
CA GLY A 61 10.36 4.96 0.54
C GLY A 61 9.95 4.18 1.79
N ASN A 62 8.93 4.66 2.50
CA ASN A 62 8.39 3.97 3.68
C ASN A 62 7.07 3.22 3.38
N TRP A 63 6.89 2.76 2.14
CA TRP A 63 5.75 1.94 1.72
C TRP A 63 6.14 0.50 1.49
N LEU A 64 5.36 -0.43 2.07
CA LEU A 64 5.42 -1.84 1.74
C LEU A 64 4.47 -2.09 0.57
N LEU A 65 5.01 -2.54 -0.55
CA LEU A 65 4.27 -2.81 -1.78
C LEU A 65 4.07 -4.31 -1.96
N GLN A 66 2.82 -4.72 -2.18
CA GLN A 66 2.49 -6.08 -2.60
C GLN A 66 2.22 -6.06 -4.11
N GLY A 67 2.88 -6.93 -4.86
CA GLY A 67 2.77 -6.96 -6.32
C GLY A 67 2.59 -8.35 -6.90
N TRP A 68 2.09 -8.39 -8.14
CA TRP A 68 1.95 -9.59 -8.96
C TRP A 68 2.40 -9.30 -10.39
N LYS A 69 3.34 -10.10 -10.92
CA LYS A 69 3.83 -9.97 -12.31
C LYS A 69 4.19 -8.53 -12.69
N GLY A 70 4.93 -7.85 -11.81
CA GLY A 70 5.40 -6.47 -12.03
C GLY A 70 4.34 -5.38 -11.84
N ARG A 71 3.15 -5.70 -11.32
CA ARG A 71 2.10 -4.72 -10.99
C ARG A 71 1.90 -4.63 -9.49
N ILE A 72 1.88 -3.41 -8.96
CA ILE A 72 1.51 -3.15 -7.56
C ILE A 72 0.00 -3.36 -7.40
N ILE A 73 -0.40 -4.15 -6.43
CA ILE A 73 -1.81 -4.42 -6.08
C ILE A 73 -2.19 -3.65 -4.82
N TYR A 74 -1.35 -3.73 -3.78
CA TYR A 74 -1.58 -3.06 -2.50
C TYR A 74 -0.33 -2.34 -2.03
N ALA A 75 -0.54 -1.27 -1.28
CA ALA A 75 0.52 -0.51 -0.63
C ALA A 75 0.12 -0.26 0.83
N LEU A 76 1.03 -0.52 1.76
CA LEU A 76 0.83 -0.38 3.20
C LEU A 76 1.82 0.65 3.75
N SER A 77 1.38 1.47 4.69
CA SER A 77 2.21 2.46 5.37
C SER A 77 1.67 2.74 6.78
N SER A 78 2.55 3.22 7.66
CA SER A 78 2.21 3.65 9.00
C SER A 78 2.49 5.13 9.16
N TRP A 79 1.67 5.81 9.95
CA TRP A 79 1.67 7.27 10.08
C TRP A 79 1.49 7.67 11.54
N ARG A 80 2.10 8.77 11.94
CA ARG A 80 1.82 9.46 13.21
C ARG A 80 1.39 10.90 12.96
N PRO A 81 0.59 11.52 13.84
CA PRO A 81 0.42 12.96 13.84
C PRO A 81 1.79 13.64 13.94
N ALA A 82 2.03 14.69 13.13
CA ALA A 82 3.24 15.49 13.22
C ALA A 82 3.20 16.50 14.38
N TYR A 83 2.01 16.74 14.95
CA TYR A 83 1.74 17.68 16.04
C TYR A 83 0.70 17.11 17.00
#